data_AF-A0A5E4ZQX5-F1
#
_entry.id   AF-A0A5E4ZQX5-F1
#
_cell.length_a   1.000
_cell.length_b   1.000
_cell.length_c   1.000
_cell.angle_alpha   90.00
_cell.angle_beta   90.00
_cell.angle_gamma   90.00
#
_symmetry.space_group_name_H-M   'P 1'
#
loop_
_entity.id
_entity.type
_entity.pdbx_description
1 polymer ?
#
loop_
_entity_poly.entity_id
_entity_poly.type
_entity_poly.pdbx_seq_one_letter_code
_entity_poly.pdbx_strand_id
1 'polypeptide(L)'
;MMNMKVTTLASAAFLSAALAGCGHSEIDTVKSAVVPQDSTHTYESALSSRASCDKDSWSTFKDDANRTVVEYRCELKNGAPLLAAFRQQKITDTQRDFQGYYNGLDQSAESLRQRDPEALEKQLADAQRQLSELQANGSGPMPNTPEALKQSIVNRDSAMEAAQSAVNRAQQALNDARGGQSGVQQERARFEQQEKDALAQIDKTYGGVTGASEVFRWYVRDKQVVPAWVGVELAKQDGSTVRQDRNWQQNLQDLLNHRGDDHVHAVLNVPDSIVASK
;
A
#
# COMPACT_ATOMS: atom_id res chain seq x y z
N MET A 1 -74.79 -62.71 -0.64
CA MET A 1 -75.67 -61.52 -0.57
C MET A 1 -74.98 -60.45 0.25
N MET A 2 -75.21 -59.18 -0.12
CA MET A 2 -74.70 -57.93 0.44
C MET A 2 -73.38 -57.39 -0.13
N ASN A 3 -73.58 -56.76 -1.30
CA ASN A 3 -72.95 -55.51 -1.74
C ASN A 3 -72.60 -54.57 -0.58
N MET A 4 -71.39 -54.00 -0.60
CA MET A 4 -71.10 -52.77 0.12
C MET A 4 -70.66 -51.70 -0.87
N LYS A 5 -71.47 -50.64 -0.92
CA LYS A 5 -71.38 -49.51 -1.84
C LYS A 5 -70.22 -48.58 -1.43
N VAL A 6 -69.47 -48.13 -2.42
CA VAL A 6 -68.58 -46.97 -2.33
C VAL A 6 -69.46 -45.71 -2.35
N THR A 7 -69.26 -44.79 -1.40
CA THR A 7 -69.89 -43.47 -1.43
C THR A 7 -68.91 -42.44 -0.90
N THR A 8 -68.68 -41.45 -1.75
CA THR A 8 -67.78 -40.30 -1.62
C THR A 8 -68.39 -39.19 -0.74
N LEU A 9 -67.52 -38.29 -0.26
CA LEU A 9 -67.73 -36.92 0.29
C LEU A 9 -67.85 -36.77 1.81
N ALA A 10 -66.84 -36.14 2.41
CA ALA A 10 -66.92 -34.74 2.83
C ALA A 10 -65.54 -34.26 3.34
N SER A 11 -64.81 -33.53 2.50
CA SER A 11 -63.63 -32.76 2.90
C SER A 11 -64.10 -31.49 3.60
N ALA A 12 -63.90 -31.43 4.91
CA ALA A 12 -63.85 -30.18 5.65
C ALA A 12 -62.45 -30.09 6.26
N ALA A 13 -61.69 -29.05 5.91
CA ALA A 13 -61.14 -28.12 6.90
C ALA A 13 -60.12 -27.12 6.30
N PHE A 14 -60.15 -25.93 6.90
CA PHE A 14 -59.15 -24.87 6.95
C PHE A 14 -58.95 -23.99 5.69
N LEU A 15 -59.89 -23.05 5.52
CA LEU A 15 -59.53 -21.68 5.11
C LEU A 15 -58.65 -21.06 6.21
N SER A 16 -57.34 -21.24 6.10
CA SER A 16 -56.40 -20.35 6.77
C SER A 16 -56.27 -19.11 5.89
N ALA A 17 -56.84 -18.02 6.36
CA ALA A 17 -56.67 -16.68 5.82
C ALA A 17 -55.18 -16.39 5.66
N ALA A 18 -54.70 -16.38 4.41
CA ALA A 18 -53.48 -15.66 4.08
C ALA A 18 -53.81 -14.17 4.28
N LEU A 19 -53.44 -13.64 5.44
CA LEU A 19 -53.08 -12.23 5.57
C LEU A 19 -51.87 -12.00 4.64
N ALA A 20 -52.14 -11.92 3.34
CA ALA A 20 -51.30 -11.14 2.45
C ALA A 20 -51.47 -9.71 2.93
N GLY A 21 -50.72 -9.33 3.96
CA GLY A 21 -50.45 -7.93 4.19
C GLY A 21 -49.96 -7.39 2.86
N CYS A 22 -50.60 -6.34 2.37
CA CYS A 22 -50.03 -5.43 1.38
C CYS A 22 -48.79 -4.79 2.03
N GLY A 23 -47.75 -5.60 2.22
CA GLY A 23 -46.56 -5.33 3.01
C GLY A 23 -45.58 -4.64 2.11
N HIS A 24 -45.27 -3.38 2.44
CA HIS A 24 -44.12 -2.71 1.83
C HIS A 24 -42.88 -3.56 2.09
N SER A 25 -42.09 -3.81 1.05
CA SER A 25 -40.87 -4.59 1.20
C SER A 25 -39.84 -3.81 2.03
N GLU A 26 -38.87 -4.50 2.65
CA GLU A 26 -37.77 -3.84 3.33
C GLU A 26 -36.97 -2.93 2.37
N ILE A 27 -36.91 -3.30 1.08
CA ILE A 27 -36.33 -2.46 0.03
C ILE A 27 -37.12 -1.14 -0.11
N ASP A 28 -38.45 -1.19 -0.20
CA ASP A 28 -39.28 0.01 -0.28
C ASP A 28 -39.14 0.90 0.96
N THR A 29 -38.95 0.28 2.12
CA THR A 29 -38.69 0.98 3.39
C THR A 29 -37.37 1.75 3.32
N VAL A 30 -36.30 1.14 2.80
CA VAL A 30 -35.01 1.83 2.62
C VAL A 30 -35.10 2.90 1.56
N LYS A 31 -35.66 2.59 0.39
CA LYS A 31 -35.83 3.53 -0.72
C LYS A 31 -36.55 4.80 -0.32
N SER A 32 -37.58 4.68 0.51
CA SER A 32 -38.40 5.80 0.99
C SER A 32 -37.77 6.58 2.15
N ALA A 33 -36.73 6.04 2.79
CA ALA A 33 -36.09 6.70 3.93
C ALA A 33 -35.27 7.91 3.46
N VAL A 34 -35.37 8.99 4.24
CA VAL A 34 -34.65 10.24 4.01
C VAL A 34 -33.16 10.04 4.27
N VAL A 35 -32.33 10.63 3.41
CA VAL A 35 -30.88 10.62 3.57
C VAL A 35 -30.49 11.56 4.73
N PRO A 36 -29.78 11.09 5.78
CA PRO A 36 -29.45 11.94 6.92
C PRO A 36 -28.60 13.17 6.59
N GLN A 37 -27.82 13.11 5.51
CA GLN A 37 -26.92 14.16 5.04
C GLN A 37 -27.66 15.28 4.31
N ASP A 38 -28.79 14.96 3.66
CA ASP A 38 -29.61 15.92 2.95
C ASP A 38 -31.08 15.48 2.97
N SER A 39 -31.88 16.18 3.78
CA SER A 39 -33.28 15.84 3.98
C SER A 39 -34.17 16.08 2.75
N THR A 40 -33.65 16.71 1.70
CA THR A 40 -34.36 16.88 0.43
C THR A 40 -34.36 15.61 -0.43
N HIS A 41 -33.54 14.63 -0.08
CA HIS A 41 -33.39 13.37 -0.81
C HIS A 41 -33.83 12.15 0.01
N THR A 42 -34.46 11.19 -0.66
CA THR A 42 -34.56 9.80 -0.20
C THR A 42 -33.40 8.96 -0.76
N TYR A 43 -33.13 7.79 -0.18
CA TYR A 43 -32.12 6.88 -0.74
C TYR A 43 -32.42 6.48 -2.18
N GLU A 44 -33.70 6.33 -2.55
CA GLU A 44 -34.05 6.10 -3.96
C GLU A 44 -33.60 7.25 -4.86
N SER A 45 -33.97 8.49 -4.52
CA SER A 45 -33.62 9.66 -5.34
C SER A 45 -32.10 9.91 -5.42
N ALA A 46 -31.37 9.58 -4.35
CA ALA A 46 -29.93 9.71 -4.29
C ALA A 46 -29.24 8.66 -5.18
N LEU A 47 -29.70 7.40 -5.13
CA LEU A 47 -29.02 6.27 -5.76
C LEU A 47 -29.49 5.97 -7.19
N SER A 48 -30.67 6.45 -7.60
CA SER A 48 -31.22 6.24 -8.94
C SER A 48 -30.50 7.06 -10.03
N SER A 49 -30.44 6.53 -11.26
CA SER A 49 -30.06 7.28 -12.47
C SER A 49 -28.71 8.02 -12.38
N ARG A 50 -27.73 7.43 -11.67
CA ARG A 50 -26.39 8.01 -11.53
C ARG A 50 -25.56 7.71 -12.77
N ALA A 51 -24.90 8.72 -13.34
CA ALA A 51 -24.05 8.55 -14.52
C ALA A 51 -22.79 7.72 -14.23
N SER A 52 -22.37 7.67 -12.97
CA SER A 52 -21.32 6.80 -12.43
C SER A 52 -21.69 5.32 -12.42
N CYS A 53 -22.97 4.98 -12.58
CA CYS A 53 -23.48 3.63 -12.45
C CYS A 53 -23.86 3.04 -13.82
N ASP A 54 -23.26 1.90 -14.18
CA ASP A 54 -23.64 1.18 -15.40
C ASP A 54 -24.91 0.35 -15.18
N LYS A 55 -24.94 -0.40 -14.07
CA LYS A 55 -26.08 -1.20 -13.64
C LYS A 55 -26.23 -1.16 -12.14
N ASP A 56 -27.47 -1.09 -11.69
CA ASP A 56 -27.78 -1.18 -10.27
C ASP A 56 -28.76 -2.31 -9.94
N SER A 57 -28.71 -2.76 -8.70
CA SER A 57 -29.62 -3.77 -8.17
C SER A 57 -29.89 -3.54 -6.70
N TRP A 58 -31.10 -3.94 -6.27
CA TRP A 58 -31.52 -3.97 -4.88
C TRP A 58 -31.79 -5.42 -4.50
N SER A 59 -31.33 -5.82 -3.33
CA SER A 59 -31.59 -7.18 -2.81
C SER A 59 -31.74 -7.16 -1.30
N THR A 60 -32.34 -8.23 -0.78
CA THR A 60 -32.49 -8.46 0.66
C THR A 60 -31.94 -9.83 1.01
N PHE A 61 -31.17 -9.92 2.09
CA PHE A 61 -30.65 -11.19 2.61
C PHE A 61 -30.58 -11.18 4.14
N LYS A 62 -30.28 -12.34 4.72
CA LYS A 62 -30.01 -12.50 6.15
C LYS A 62 -28.51 -12.59 6.38
N ASP A 63 -27.98 -11.80 7.31
CA ASP A 63 -26.58 -11.94 7.72
C ASP A 63 -26.39 -13.10 8.71
N ASP A 64 -25.15 -13.32 9.15
CA ASP A 64 -24.78 -14.40 10.07
C ASP A 64 -25.49 -14.30 11.43
N ALA A 65 -26.00 -13.12 11.79
CA ALA A 65 -26.78 -12.86 13.00
C ALA A 65 -28.30 -12.93 12.74
N ASN A 66 -28.72 -13.43 11.58
CA ASN A 66 -30.11 -13.54 11.12
C ASN A 66 -30.86 -12.19 11.05
N ARG A 67 -30.12 -11.08 10.89
CA ARG A 67 -30.70 -9.74 10.70
C ARG A 67 -31.04 -9.54 9.23
N THR A 68 -32.16 -8.85 8.95
CA THR A 68 -32.49 -8.46 7.57
C THR A 68 -31.56 -7.34 7.12
N VAL A 69 -30.82 -7.60 6.04
CA VAL A 69 -29.96 -6.63 5.36
C VAL A 69 -30.58 -6.32 4.01
N VAL A 70 -30.76 -5.03 3.74
CA VAL A 70 -31.04 -4.54 2.39
C VAL A 70 -29.73 -4.05 1.79
N GLU A 71 -29.43 -4.49 0.58
CA GLU A 71 -28.25 -4.09 -0.18
C GLU A 71 -28.67 -3.38 -1.46
N TYR A 72 -28.06 -2.23 -1.70
CA TYR A 72 -27.98 -1.61 -3.01
C TYR A 72 -26.58 -1.82 -3.56
N ARG A 73 -26.50 -2.26 -4.81
CA ARG A 73 -25.25 -2.45 -5.53
C ARG A 73 -25.28 -1.69 -6.84
N CYS A 74 -24.19 -1.01 -7.13
CA CYS A 74 -23.95 -0.34 -8.39
C CYS A 74 -22.65 -0.82 -9.01
N GLU A 75 -22.71 -1.35 -10.24
CA GLU A 75 -21.54 -1.58 -11.07
C GLU A 75 -21.00 -0.23 -11.55
N LEU A 76 -19.81 0.14 -11.09
CA LEU A 76 -19.20 1.43 -11.40
C LEU A 76 -18.78 1.45 -12.86
N LYS A 77 -19.28 2.43 -13.59
CA LYS A 77 -18.93 2.66 -14.99
C LYS A 77 -17.44 2.91 -15.10
N ASN A 78 -16.77 2.20 -16.01
CA ASN A 78 -15.32 2.25 -16.22
C ASN A 78 -14.46 1.95 -14.96
N GLY A 79 -15.02 1.39 -13.89
CA GLY A 79 -14.27 1.18 -12.64
C GLY A 79 -13.07 0.25 -12.80
N ALA A 80 -13.22 -0.88 -13.49
CA ALA A 80 -12.10 -1.79 -13.76
C ALA A 80 -11.03 -1.18 -14.69
N PRO A 81 -11.38 -0.58 -15.84
CA PRO A 81 -10.42 0.18 -16.66
C PRO A 81 -9.68 1.29 -15.89
N LEU A 82 -10.36 2.03 -15.03
CA LEU A 82 -9.76 3.07 -14.21
C LEU A 82 -8.74 2.50 -13.21
N LEU A 83 -9.10 1.42 -12.51
CA LEU A 83 -8.19 0.73 -11.59
C LEU A 83 -6.99 0.11 -12.31
N ALA A 84 -7.16 -0.38 -13.54
CA ALA A 84 -6.06 -0.88 -14.36
C ALA A 84 -5.08 0.24 -14.73
N ALA A 85 -5.59 1.41 -15.14
CA ALA A 85 -4.77 2.59 -15.41
C ALA A 85 -4.03 3.05 -14.13
N PHE A 86 -4.73 3.07 -13.00
CA PHE A 86 -4.15 3.44 -11.72
C PHE A 86 -3.05 2.46 -11.25
N ARG A 87 -3.29 1.15 -11.41
CA ARG A 87 -2.29 0.11 -11.16
C ARG A 87 -1.04 0.35 -12.00
N GLN A 88 -1.20 0.64 -13.29
CA GLN A 88 -0.08 0.88 -14.18
C GLN A 88 0.73 2.11 -13.76
N GLN A 89 0.04 3.20 -13.40
CA GLN A 89 0.71 4.39 -12.85
C GLN A 89 1.50 4.07 -11.58
N LYS A 90 0.90 3.34 -10.63
CA LYS A 90 1.56 2.91 -9.39
C LYS A 90 2.81 2.09 -9.65
N ILE A 91 2.77 1.17 -10.62
CA ILE A 91 3.94 0.38 -11.03
C ILE A 91 5.03 1.30 -11.58
N THR A 92 4.68 2.19 -12.50
CA THR A 92 5.63 3.11 -13.12
C THR A 92 6.27 4.06 -12.11
N ASP A 93 5.49 4.62 -11.19
CA ASP A 93 6.02 5.50 -10.15
C ASP A 93 6.93 4.74 -9.18
N THR A 94 6.52 3.54 -8.75
CA THR A 94 7.36 2.67 -7.89
C THR A 94 8.69 2.36 -8.56
N GLN A 95 8.67 1.92 -9.82
CA GLN A 95 9.89 1.62 -10.58
C GLN A 95 10.78 2.86 -10.73
N ARG A 96 10.19 4.04 -10.97
CA ARG A 96 10.94 5.31 -11.06
C ARG A 96 11.62 5.65 -9.74
N ASP A 97 10.91 5.50 -8.62
CA ASP A 97 11.45 5.78 -7.28
C ASP A 97 12.64 4.86 -6.99
N PHE A 98 12.51 3.56 -7.25
CA PHE A 98 13.60 2.59 -7.07
C PHE A 98 14.77 2.81 -8.03
N GLN A 99 14.52 3.19 -9.29
CA GLN A 99 15.57 3.63 -10.20
C GLN A 99 16.36 4.82 -9.63
N GLY A 100 15.68 5.78 -9.00
CA GLY A 100 16.33 6.88 -8.27
C GLY A 100 17.28 6.37 -7.17
N TYR A 101 16.83 5.39 -6.38
CA TYR A 101 17.67 4.79 -5.34
C TYR A 101 18.88 4.04 -5.90
N TYR A 102 18.69 3.22 -6.95
CA TYR A 102 19.79 2.51 -7.60
C TYR A 102 20.83 3.46 -8.19
N ASN A 103 20.39 4.57 -8.83
CA ASN A 103 21.30 5.59 -9.34
C ASN A 103 22.14 6.22 -8.21
N GLY A 104 21.56 6.48 -7.04
CA GLY A 104 22.29 6.98 -5.87
C GLY A 104 23.29 5.96 -5.31
N LEU A 105 22.94 4.68 -5.33
CA LEU A 105 23.86 3.60 -4.96
C LEU A 105 25.00 3.44 -5.97
N ASP A 106 24.73 3.57 -7.27
CA ASP A 106 25.76 3.52 -8.31
C ASP A 106 26.75 4.69 -8.17
N GLN A 107 26.27 5.89 -7.89
CA GLN A 107 27.13 7.04 -7.59
C GLN A 107 27.99 6.81 -6.35
N SER A 108 27.42 6.22 -5.30
CA SER A 108 28.14 5.88 -4.07
C SER A 108 29.19 4.79 -4.33
N ALA A 109 28.85 3.75 -5.10
CA ALA A 109 29.78 2.70 -5.49
C ALA A 109 30.94 3.26 -6.30
N GLU A 110 30.68 4.18 -7.23
CA GLU A 110 31.70 4.80 -8.06
C GLU A 110 32.62 5.71 -7.22
N SER A 111 32.06 6.51 -6.32
CA SER A 111 32.82 7.29 -5.34
C SER A 111 33.76 6.41 -4.51
N LEU A 112 33.31 5.20 -4.13
CA LEU A 112 34.12 4.25 -3.37
C LEU A 112 35.18 3.58 -4.25
N ARG A 113 34.90 3.29 -5.52
CA ARG A 113 35.90 2.76 -6.47
C ARG A 113 37.03 3.74 -6.74
N GLN A 114 36.72 5.04 -6.79
CA GLN A 114 37.75 6.09 -6.93
C GLN A 114 38.70 6.13 -5.73
N ARG A 115 38.26 5.67 -4.55
CA ARG A 115 39.13 5.39 -3.40
C ARG A 115 39.78 4.02 -3.60
N ASP A 116 40.66 3.93 -4.59
CA ASP A 116 41.37 2.71 -4.98
C ASP A 116 41.91 1.95 -3.75
N PRO A 117 41.30 0.80 -3.38
CA PRO A 117 41.70 0.06 -2.19
C PRO A 117 43.15 -0.44 -2.25
N GLU A 118 43.65 -0.75 -3.45
CA GLU A 118 45.04 -1.18 -3.63
C GLU A 118 46.01 -0.01 -3.37
N ALA A 119 45.65 1.19 -3.82
CA ALA A 119 46.41 2.40 -3.49
C ALA A 119 46.38 2.70 -1.99
N LEU A 120 45.23 2.51 -1.32
CA LEU A 120 45.10 2.69 0.13
C LEU A 120 45.90 1.64 0.92
N GLU A 121 45.92 0.38 0.46
CA GLU A 121 46.76 -0.68 1.02
C GLU A 121 48.25 -0.33 0.89
N LYS A 122 48.66 0.18 -0.27
CA LYS A 122 50.03 0.65 -0.49
C LYS A 122 50.38 1.82 0.44
N GLN A 123 49.49 2.81 0.58
CA GLN A 123 49.69 3.94 1.50
C GLN A 123 49.82 3.49 2.95
N LEU A 124 49.02 2.52 3.38
CA LEU A 124 49.12 1.93 4.71
C LEU A 124 50.48 1.24 4.90
N ALA A 125 50.91 0.42 3.92
CA ALA A 125 52.20 -0.26 3.98
C ALA A 125 53.38 0.72 4.01
N ASP A 126 53.32 1.80 3.23
CA ASP A 126 54.35 2.84 3.21
C ASP A 126 54.39 3.62 4.55
N ALA A 127 53.24 3.96 5.12
CA ALA A 127 53.16 4.61 6.44
C ALA A 127 53.70 3.71 7.57
N GLN A 128 53.39 2.40 7.53
CA GLN A 128 53.93 1.42 8.48
C GLN A 128 55.45 1.27 8.36
N ARG A 129 55.98 1.30 7.13
CA ARG A 129 57.43 1.26 6.89
C ARG A 129 58.12 2.49 7.48
N GLN A 130 57.61 3.70 7.21
CA GLN A 130 58.17 4.94 7.77
C GLN A 130 58.17 4.95 9.30
N LEU A 131 57.09 4.47 9.92
CA LEU A 131 57.02 4.33 11.37
C LEU A 131 58.09 3.36 11.89
N SER A 132 58.27 2.22 11.22
CA SER A 132 59.28 1.22 11.59
C SER A 132 60.71 1.75 11.43
N GLU A 133 60.98 2.52 10.37
CA GLU A 133 62.27 3.18 10.14
C GLU A 133 62.58 4.22 11.22
N LEU A 134 61.61 5.03 11.65
CA LEU A 134 61.77 5.99 12.75
C LEU A 134 62.02 5.31 14.10
N GLN A 135 61.43 4.13 14.32
CA GLN A 135 61.70 3.30 15.49
C GLN A 135 63.11 2.72 15.46
N ALA A 136 63.55 2.22 14.29
CA ALA A 136 64.86 1.59 14.10
C ALA A 136 66.02 2.60 14.09
N ASN A 137 65.85 3.76 13.46
CA ASN A 137 66.86 4.84 13.37
C ASN A 137 66.98 5.66 14.66
N GLY A 138 66.56 5.09 15.79
CA GLY A 138 66.59 5.75 17.09
C GLY A 138 67.98 6.03 17.67
N SER A 139 69.04 5.79 16.90
CA SER A 139 70.46 5.88 17.28
C SER A 139 71.20 6.82 16.32
N GLY A 140 70.67 8.03 16.10
CA GLY A 140 71.38 9.07 15.35
C GLY A 140 72.66 9.54 16.07
N PRO A 141 73.56 10.28 15.40
CA PRO A 141 74.78 10.81 16.02
C PRO A 141 74.43 11.60 17.28
N MET A 142 75.11 11.29 18.39
CA MET A 142 74.83 11.89 19.69
C MET A 142 75.08 13.41 19.63
N PRO A 143 74.08 14.26 19.95
CA PRO A 143 74.24 15.70 19.90
C PRO A 143 75.28 16.19 20.91
N ASN A 144 76.13 17.14 20.50
CA ASN A 144 77.27 17.60 21.30
C ASN A 144 76.87 18.57 22.45
N THR A 145 75.58 18.90 22.61
CA THR A 145 75.07 19.78 23.69
C THR A 145 73.76 19.24 24.31
N PRO A 146 73.49 19.52 25.60
CA PRO A 146 72.24 19.13 26.27
C PRO A 146 70.98 19.71 25.61
N GLU A 147 71.02 20.95 25.13
CA GLU A 147 69.89 21.60 24.44
C GLU A 147 69.62 20.95 23.08
N ALA A 148 70.67 20.61 22.32
CA ALA A 148 70.53 19.90 21.05
C ALA A 148 69.99 18.47 21.27
N LEU A 149 70.38 17.82 22.36
CA LEU A 149 69.82 16.54 22.77
C LEU A 149 68.32 16.65 23.07
N LYS A 150 67.92 17.62 23.91
CA LYS A 150 66.50 17.86 24.23
C LYS A 150 65.66 18.16 22.99
N GLN A 151 66.16 19.00 22.09
CA GLN A 151 65.47 19.32 20.84
C GLN A 151 65.36 18.10 19.91
N SER A 152 66.39 17.25 19.85
CA SER A 152 66.37 16.04 19.04
C SER A 152 65.33 15.02 19.51
N ILE A 153 65.14 14.91 20.83
CA ILE A 153 64.10 14.07 21.45
C ILE A 153 62.70 14.59 21.10
N VAL A 154 62.43 15.88 21.34
CA VAL A 154 61.12 16.48 21.05
C VAL A 154 60.75 16.35 19.57
N ASN A 155 61.68 16.66 18.67
CA ASN A 155 61.44 16.54 17.23
C ASN A 155 61.17 15.09 16.81
N ARG A 156 61.83 14.13 17.45
CA ARG A 156 61.61 12.71 17.19
C ARG A 156 60.24 12.24 17.70
N ASP A 157 59.86 12.65 18.90
CA ASP A 157 58.55 12.30 19.48
C ASP A 157 57.42 12.83 18.60
N SER A 158 57.53 14.09 18.14
CA SER A 158 56.57 14.66 17.19
C SER A 158 56.54 13.90 15.84
N ALA A 159 57.69 13.46 15.33
CA ALA A 159 57.75 12.68 14.09
C ALA A 159 57.13 11.28 14.26
N MET A 160 57.34 10.64 15.40
CA MET A 160 56.73 9.37 15.77
C MET A 160 55.21 9.48 15.88
N GLU A 161 54.71 10.52 16.56
CA GLU A 161 53.28 10.80 16.66
C GLU A 161 52.65 11.06 15.28
N ALA A 162 53.31 11.85 14.44
CA ALA A 162 52.84 12.12 13.07
C ALA A 162 52.79 10.85 12.22
N ALA A 163 53.80 9.99 12.30
CA ALA A 163 53.86 8.71 11.60
C ALA A 163 52.76 7.74 12.09
N GLN A 164 52.56 7.64 13.41
CA GLN A 164 51.48 6.84 13.98
C GLN A 164 50.10 7.35 13.55
N SER A 165 49.92 8.67 13.54
CA SER A 165 48.69 9.30 13.05
C SER A 165 48.44 9.01 11.56
N ALA A 166 49.49 8.98 10.74
CA ALA A 166 49.38 8.61 9.33
C ALA A 166 48.94 7.15 9.14
N VAL A 167 49.50 6.21 9.91
CA VAL A 167 49.07 4.80 9.91
C VAL A 167 47.59 4.68 10.27
N ASN A 168 47.16 5.35 11.34
CA ASN A 168 45.77 5.29 11.80
C ASN A 168 44.80 5.83 10.73
N ARG A 169 45.15 6.96 10.08
CA ARG A 169 44.34 7.53 8.99
C ARG A 169 44.27 6.60 7.77
N ALA A 170 45.38 6.02 7.34
CA ALA A 170 45.42 5.10 6.20
C ALA A 170 44.60 3.83 6.47
N GLN A 171 44.71 3.29 7.69
CA GLN A 171 43.94 2.12 8.11
C GLN A 171 42.44 2.41 8.14
N GLN A 172 42.04 3.57 8.68
CA GLN A 172 40.64 3.97 8.71
C GLN A 172 40.09 4.18 7.30
N ALA A 173 40.83 4.86 6.42
CA ALA A 173 40.41 5.07 5.03
C ALA A 173 40.21 3.74 4.27
N LEU A 174 41.10 2.77 4.49
CA LEU A 174 40.97 1.43 3.90
C LEU A 174 39.75 0.67 4.45
N ASN A 175 39.52 0.74 5.76
CA ASN A 175 38.37 0.12 6.41
C ASN A 175 37.05 0.75 5.92
N ASP A 176 37.00 2.07 5.80
CA ASP A 176 35.83 2.80 5.31
C ASP A 176 35.54 2.49 3.84
N ALA A 177 36.59 2.37 3.00
CA ALA A 177 36.43 1.99 1.59
C ALA A 177 35.86 0.58 1.46
N ARG A 178 36.41 -0.39 2.20
CA ARG A 178 35.95 -1.80 2.19
C ARG A 178 34.55 -1.94 2.79
N GLY A 179 34.31 -1.34 3.95
CA GLY A 179 33.00 -1.36 4.62
C GLY A 179 31.92 -0.67 3.81
N GLY A 180 32.25 0.45 3.17
CA GLY A 180 31.36 1.18 2.26
C GLY A 180 30.92 0.32 1.08
N GLN A 181 31.84 -0.43 0.45
CA GLN A 181 31.48 -1.32 -0.67
C GLN A 181 30.49 -2.41 -0.24
N SER A 182 30.74 -3.08 0.89
CA SER A 182 29.79 -4.07 1.43
C SER A 182 28.44 -3.44 1.78
N GLY A 183 28.44 -2.23 2.35
CA GLY A 183 27.22 -1.51 2.70
C GLY A 183 26.36 -1.18 1.48
N VAL A 184 26.98 -0.71 0.39
CA VAL A 184 26.27 -0.42 -0.87
C VAL A 184 25.66 -1.68 -1.47
N GLN A 185 26.36 -2.81 -1.44
CA GLN A 185 25.82 -4.09 -1.94
C GLN A 185 24.65 -4.59 -1.09
N GLN A 186 24.75 -4.47 0.24
CA GLN A 186 23.66 -4.83 1.14
C GLN A 186 22.42 -3.96 0.92
N GLU A 187 22.60 -2.64 0.77
CA GLU A 187 21.49 -1.73 0.55
C GLU A 187 20.84 -1.95 -0.82
N ARG A 188 21.64 -2.29 -1.85
CA ARG A 188 21.10 -2.69 -3.15
C ARG A 188 20.16 -3.90 -3.01
N ALA A 189 20.62 -4.98 -2.37
CA ALA A 189 19.80 -6.17 -2.18
C ALA A 189 18.52 -5.87 -1.38
N ARG A 190 18.60 -4.96 -0.40
CA ARG A 190 17.44 -4.49 0.36
C ARG A 190 16.44 -3.75 -0.53
N PHE A 191 16.89 -2.82 -1.38
CA PHE A 191 16.00 -2.11 -2.31
C PHE A 191 15.40 -3.03 -3.36
N GLU A 192 16.16 -3.99 -3.89
CA GLU A 192 15.63 -5.01 -4.81
C GLU A 192 14.49 -5.82 -4.20
N GLN A 193 14.61 -6.19 -2.92
CA GLN A 193 13.53 -6.89 -2.23
C GLN A 193 12.34 -5.97 -1.98
N GLN A 194 12.57 -4.73 -1.52
CA GLN A 194 11.50 -3.76 -1.28
C GLN A 194 10.73 -3.41 -2.57
N GLU A 195 11.42 -3.30 -3.71
CA GLU A 195 10.78 -3.09 -5.00
C GLU A 195 9.87 -4.26 -5.37
N LYS A 196 10.37 -5.49 -5.24
CA LYS A 196 9.56 -6.70 -5.48
C LYS A 196 8.34 -6.76 -4.58
N ASP A 197 8.50 -6.48 -3.29
CA ASP A 197 7.41 -6.50 -2.31
C ASP A 197 6.38 -5.39 -2.61
N ALA A 198 6.83 -4.19 -2.98
CA ALA A 198 5.96 -3.08 -3.35
C ALA A 198 5.15 -3.41 -4.62
N LEU A 199 5.81 -3.93 -5.66
CA LEU A 199 5.14 -4.34 -6.90
C LEU A 199 4.16 -5.50 -6.66
N ALA A 200 4.53 -6.48 -5.84
CA ALA A 200 3.65 -7.58 -5.46
C ALA A 200 2.43 -7.08 -4.66
N GLN A 201 2.60 -6.07 -3.80
CA GLN A 201 1.48 -5.49 -3.05
C GLN A 201 0.54 -4.69 -3.97
N ILE A 202 1.08 -3.97 -4.97
CA ILE A 202 0.27 -3.31 -6.00
C ILE A 202 -0.54 -4.35 -6.78
N ASP A 203 0.10 -5.45 -7.20
CA ASP A 203 -0.57 -6.52 -7.93
C ASP A 203 -1.61 -7.26 -7.07
N LYS A 204 -1.30 -7.54 -5.81
CA LYS A 204 -2.26 -8.11 -4.86
C LYS A 204 -3.50 -7.24 -4.71
N THR A 205 -3.35 -5.92 -4.76
CA THR A 205 -4.47 -4.99 -4.55
C THR A 205 -5.31 -4.81 -5.82
N TYR A 206 -4.67 -4.59 -6.97
CA TYR A 206 -5.33 -4.17 -8.21
C TYR A 206 -5.21 -5.16 -9.37
N GLY A 207 -4.34 -6.15 -9.26
CA GLY A 207 -4.11 -7.18 -10.28
C GLY A 207 -5.35 -8.03 -10.49
N GLY A 208 -5.67 -8.27 -11.76
CA GLY A 208 -6.77 -9.12 -12.18
C GLY A 208 -8.17 -8.58 -11.86
N VAL A 209 -8.32 -7.30 -11.50
CA VAL A 209 -9.65 -6.71 -11.25
C VAL A 209 -10.44 -6.65 -12.56
N THR A 210 -11.61 -7.29 -12.57
CA THR A 210 -12.52 -7.38 -13.73
C THR A 210 -13.78 -6.54 -13.54
N GLY A 211 -14.10 -6.16 -12.30
CA GLY A 211 -15.24 -5.31 -11.99
C GLY A 211 -15.05 -4.57 -10.68
N ALA A 212 -15.70 -3.41 -10.56
CA ALA A 212 -15.78 -2.66 -9.32
C ALA A 212 -17.24 -2.30 -9.05
N SER A 213 -17.73 -2.64 -7.87
CA SER A 213 -19.08 -2.33 -7.45
C SER A 213 -19.07 -1.47 -6.20
N GLU A 214 -19.76 -0.35 -6.23
CA GLU A 214 -20.11 0.39 -5.03
C GLU A 214 -21.33 -0.28 -4.38
N VAL A 215 -21.29 -0.44 -3.07
CA VAL A 215 -22.30 -1.17 -2.32
C VAL A 215 -22.67 -0.41 -1.06
N PHE A 216 -23.97 -0.27 -0.83
CA PHE A 216 -24.56 0.26 0.39
C PHE A 216 -25.44 -0.81 1.03
N ARG A 217 -25.29 -1.00 2.33
CA ARG A 217 -26.07 -1.94 3.12
C ARG A 217 -26.74 -1.23 4.29
N TRP A 218 -27.98 -1.61 4.56
CA TRP A 218 -28.76 -1.15 5.70
C TRP A 218 -29.31 -2.34 6.47
N TYR A 219 -29.42 -2.18 7.79
CA TYR A 219 -30.31 -3.00 8.59
C TYR A 219 -31.70 -2.38 8.60
N VAL A 220 -32.72 -3.24 8.45
CA VAL A 220 -34.12 -2.83 8.59
C VAL A 220 -34.73 -3.56 9.77
N ARG A 221 -35.21 -2.80 10.77
CA ARG A 221 -35.90 -3.34 11.95
C ARG A 221 -37.02 -2.40 12.35
N ASP A 222 -38.24 -2.91 12.50
CA ASP A 222 -39.41 -2.15 12.96
C ASP A 222 -39.62 -0.83 12.18
N LYS A 223 -39.40 -0.89 10.85
CA LYS A 223 -39.42 0.26 9.90
C LYS A 223 -38.30 1.30 10.11
N GLN A 224 -37.36 1.06 11.00
CA GLN A 224 -36.16 1.87 11.12
C GLN A 224 -35.09 1.39 10.14
N VAL A 225 -34.46 2.33 9.47
CA VAL A 225 -33.38 2.12 8.49
C VAL A 225 -32.08 2.59 9.13
N VAL A 226 -31.16 1.65 9.36
CA VAL A 226 -29.87 1.93 9.99
C VAL A 226 -28.75 1.61 9.01
N PRO A 227 -27.87 2.57 8.66
CA PRO A 227 -26.67 2.30 7.90
C PRO A 227 -25.85 1.16 8.51
N ALA A 228 -25.54 0.14 7.70
CA ALA A 228 -24.79 -1.02 8.14
C ALA A 228 -23.36 -0.99 7.59
N TRP A 229 -23.21 -0.73 6.30
CA TRP A 229 -21.90 -0.74 5.63
C TRP A 229 -21.96 -0.02 4.28
N VAL A 230 -20.90 0.70 3.94
CA VAL A 230 -20.67 1.18 2.58
C VAL A 230 -19.25 0.85 2.16
N GLY A 231 -19.07 0.52 0.89
CA GLY A 231 -17.75 0.27 0.36
C GLY A 231 -17.73 -0.09 -1.11
N VAL A 232 -16.55 -0.49 -1.56
CA VAL A 232 -16.33 -1.02 -2.90
C VAL A 232 -15.99 -2.50 -2.80
N GLU A 233 -16.63 -3.29 -3.65
CA GLU A 233 -16.27 -4.69 -3.89
C GLU A 233 -15.59 -4.81 -5.25
N LEU A 234 -14.35 -5.29 -5.27
CA LEU A 234 -13.56 -5.52 -6.47
C LEU A 234 -13.63 -7.00 -6.85
N ALA A 235 -14.28 -7.30 -7.96
CA ALA A 235 -14.29 -8.64 -8.53
C ALA A 235 -12.97 -8.91 -9.25
N LYS A 236 -12.39 -10.10 -9.04
CA LYS A 236 -11.15 -10.53 -9.67
C LYS A 236 -11.37 -11.67 -10.66
N GLN A 237 -10.42 -11.82 -11.58
CA GLN A 237 -10.42 -12.85 -12.61
C GLN A 237 -10.38 -14.28 -12.03
N ASP A 238 -9.80 -14.47 -10.83
CA ASP A 238 -9.79 -15.74 -10.11
C ASP A 238 -11.11 -16.06 -9.39
N GLY A 239 -12.12 -15.20 -9.52
CA GLY A 239 -13.42 -15.30 -8.87
C GLY A 239 -13.46 -14.78 -7.44
N SER A 240 -12.32 -14.35 -6.88
CA SER A 240 -12.28 -13.73 -5.56
C SER A 240 -12.85 -12.30 -5.58
N THR A 241 -13.23 -11.81 -4.40
CA THR A 241 -13.69 -10.43 -4.21
C THR A 241 -12.91 -9.77 -3.10
N VAL A 242 -12.43 -8.56 -3.34
CA VAL A 242 -11.77 -7.73 -2.33
C VAL A 242 -12.72 -6.62 -1.90
N ARG A 243 -12.95 -6.49 -0.59
CA ARG A 243 -13.76 -5.41 -0.02
C ARG A 243 -12.88 -4.26 0.42
N GLN A 244 -13.34 -3.05 0.15
CA GLN A 244 -12.73 -1.82 0.63
C GLN A 244 -13.78 -0.96 1.30
N ASP A 245 -13.61 -0.74 2.60
CA ASP A 245 -14.57 0.06 3.37
C ASP A 245 -14.50 1.54 2.98
N ARG A 246 -15.65 2.21 3.08
CA ARG A 246 -15.76 3.65 2.95
C ARG A 246 -16.45 4.24 4.17
N ASN A 247 -16.21 5.51 4.43
CA ASN A 247 -16.95 6.23 5.44
C ASN A 247 -18.35 6.55 4.89
N TRP A 248 -19.40 6.10 5.59
CA TRP A 248 -20.79 6.30 5.17
C TRP A 248 -21.13 7.75 4.83
N GLN A 249 -20.85 8.65 5.77
CA GLN A 249 -21.22 10.05 5.63
C GLN A 249 -20.46 10.72 4.50
N GLN A 250 -19.15 10.47 4.38
CA GLN A 250 -18.33 11.05 3.31
C GLN A 250 -18.76 10.51 1.94
N ASN A 251 -18.93 9.19 1.82
CA ASN A 251 -19.28 8.55 0.55
C ASN A 251 -20.64 9.02 0.03
N LEU A 252 -21.63 9.10 0.92
CA LEU A 252 -22.97 9.56 0.54
C LEU A 252 -23.00 11.07 0.24
N GLN A 253 -22.25 11.87 0.99
CA GLN A 253 -22.12 13.30 0.69
C GLN A 253 -21.45 13.55 -0.66
N ASP A 254 -20.39 12.80 -0.96
CA ASP A 254 -19.71 12.84 -2.25
C ASP A 254 -20.68 12.46 -3.37
N LEU A 255 -21.40 11.34 -3.24
CA LEU A 255 -22.42 10.90 -4.19
C LEU A 255 -23.52 11.93 -4.45
N LEU A 256 -23.94 12.68 -3.42
CA LEU A 256 -24.94 13.74 -3.59
C LEU A 256 -24.40 14.93 -4.39
N ASN A 257 -23.11 15.23 -4.29
CA ASN A 257 -22.45 16.34 -4.95
C ASN A 257 -21.87 15.98 -6.33
N HIS A 258 -21.50 14.72 -6.51
CA HIS A 258 -20.77 14.15 -7.63
C HIS A 258 -21.48 12.86 -8.06
N ARG A 259 -21.96 12.81 -9.30
CA ARG A 259 -22.79 11.69 -9.80
C ARG A 259 -22.27 11.06 -11.09
N GLY A 260 -21.11 11.50 -11.58
CA GLY A 260 -20.52 11.08 -12.83
C GLY A 260 -19.17 10.40 -12.63
N ASP A 261 -18.28 10.58 -13.61
CA ASP A 261 -16.94 9.97 -13.56
C ASP A 261 -16.13 10.48 -12.37
N ASP A 262 -16.34 11.73 -11.93
CA ASP A 262 -15.75 12.32 -10.72
C ASP A 262 -16.04 11.47 -9.46
N HIS A 263 -17.28 11.00 -9.31
CA HIS A 263 -17.64 10.10 -8.21
C HIS A 263 -16.98 8.72 -8.34
N VAL A 264 -16.83 8.19 -9.56
CA VAL A 264 -16.12 6.91 -9.78
C VAL A 264 -14.67 7.01 -9.30
N HIS A 265 -14.01 8.12 -9.58
CA HIS A 265 -12.67 8.41 -9.08
C HIS A 265 -12.63 8.50 -7.55
N ALA A 266 -13.53 9.29 -6.97
CA ALA A 266 -13.61 9.49 -5.52
C ALA A 266 -13.86 8.16 -4.78
N VAL A 267 -14.88 7.39 -5.18
CA VAL A 267 -15.24 6.13 -4.52
C VAL A 267 -14.16 5.06 -4.66
N LEU A 268 -13.40 5.07 -5.76
CA LEU A 268 -12.27 4.17 -5.96
C LEU A 268 -10.95 4.67 -5.35
N ASN A 269 -10.94 5.86 -4.73
CA ASN A 269 -9.73 6.55 -4.25
C ASN A 269 -8.65 6.67 -5.34
N VAL A 270 -9.08 6.96 -6.58
CA VAL A 270 -8.18 7.15 -7.73
C VAL A 270 -8.10 8.65 -8.03
N PRO A 271 -6.89 9.25 -8.13
CA PRO A 271 -6.76 10.66 -8.47
C PRO A 271 -7.37 11.00 -9.84
N ASP A 272 -7.96 12.20 -9.97
CA ASP A 272 -8.58 12.69 -11.22
C ASP A 272 -7.62 12.75 -12.41
N SER A 273 -6.30 12.83 -12.15
CA SER A 273 -5.28 12.82 -13.20
C SER A 273 -5.17 11.48 -13.93
N ILE A 274 -5.74 10.40 -13.39
CA ILE A 274 -5.67 9.05 -13.97
C ILE A 274 -6.88 8.82 -14.85
N VAL A 275 -6.69 8.85 -16.17
CA VAL A 275 -7.80 8.60 -17.09
C VAL A 275 -7.83 7.12 -17.46
N ALA A 276 -9.02 6.50 -17.39
CA ALA A 276 -9.23 5.15 -17.91
C ALA A 276 -8.81 5.09 -19.39
N SER A 277 -8.01 4.10 -19.75
CA SER A 277 -7.70 3.85 -21.16
C SER A 277 -8.97 3.38 -21.86
N LYS A 278 -9.35 4.08 -22.95
CA LYS A 278 -10.51 3.74 -23.78
C LYS A 278 -10.35 2.40 -24.47
#